data_AF-A0A8D4KHB3-F1
#
_entry.id   AF-A0A8D4KHB3-F1
#
_cell.length_a   1.000
_cell.length_b   1.000
_cell.length_c   1.000
_cell.angle_alpha   90.00
_cell.angle_beta   90.00
_cell.angle_gamma   90.00
#
_symmetry.space_group_name_H-M   'P 1'
#
loop_
_entity.id
_entity.type
_entity.pdbx_description
1 polymer ?
#
loop_
_entity_poly.entity_id
_entity_poly.type
_entity_poly.pdbx_seq_one_letter_code
_entity_poly.pdbx_strand_id
1 'polypeptide(L)'
;NRTVATTNAISGMYGGMSNKIIYGIMTTPENAIGGSAVCAFSVQDIMEAFEGPFKAQRDIHSNWLQVPPSSVPEPRPGKCVDDSRTLPKALVNFVKTNNLMDNSVPSLHSRPVFTRVSLYYRLSAIAVDPQVKALDGNRNYD
;
A
#
# COMPACT_ATOMS: atom_id res chain seq x y z
N ASN A 1 7.91 9.10 -5.51
CA ASN A 1 6.72 9.83 -5.03
C ASN A 1 6.62 9.69 -3.53
N ARG A 2 6.14 10.72 -2.84
CA ARG A 2 5.92 10.72 -1.38
C ARG A 2 4.43 10.72 -1.10
N THR A 3 3.97 9.83 -0.22
CA THR A 3 2.60 9.88 0.31
C THR A 3 2.50 11.03 1.31
N VAL A 4 1.52 11.91 1.13
CA VAL A 4 1.33 13.11 1.98
C VAL A 4 0.03 13.08 2.78
N ALA A 5 -0.99 12.41 2.29
CA ALA A 5 -2.25 12.22 3.01
C ALA A 5 -2.95 10.95 2.55
N THR A 6 -3.75 10.35 3.43
CA THR A 6 -4.54 9.15 3.18
C THR A 6 -5.90 9.27 3.83
N THR A 7 -6.92 8.66 3.22
CA THR A 7 -8.20 8.44 3.89
C THR A 7 -8.11 7.27 4.88
N ASN A 8 -9.12 7.12 5.73
CA ASN A 8 -9.40 5.83 6.35
C ASN A 8 -9.80 4.78 5.27
N ALA A 9 -9.86 3.51 5.65
CA ALA A 9 -10.42 2.47 4.79
C ALA A 9 -11.93 2.70 4.62
N ILE A 10 -12.36 2.80 3.37
CA ILE A 10 -13.74 3.07 2.99
C ILE A 10 -14.32 1.80 2.39
N SER A 11 -15.38 1.27 3.01
CA SER A 11 -16.12 0.13 2.48
C SER A 11 -17.10 0.61 1.41
N GLY A 12 -17.15 -0.08 0.28
CA GLY A 12 -18.09 0.22 -0.80
C GLY A 12 -18.27 -0.94 -1.77
N MET A 13 -19.13 -0.76 -2.77
CA MET A 13 -19.21 -1.65 -3.92
C MET A 13 -18.36 -1.08 -5.06
N TYR A 14 -17.49 -1.91 -5.62
CA TYR A 14 -16.59 -1.59 -6.74
C TYR A 14 -16.58 -2.78 -7.69
N GLY A 15 -16.89 -2.59 -8.98
CA GLY A 15 -17.01 -3.70 -9.95
C GLY A 15 -18.02 -4.77 -9.54
N GLY A 16 -19.10 -4.39 -8.84
CA GLY A 16 -20.12 -5.29 -8.32
C GLY A 16 -19.71 -6.10 -7.06
N MET A 17 -18.50 -5.93 -6.54
CA MET A 17 -18.01 -6.63 -5.34
C MET A 17 -17.85 -5.68 -4.14
N SER A 18 -18.05 -6.18 -2.93
CA SER A 18 -17.72 -5.43 -1.71
C SER A 18 -16.21 -5.34 -1.55
N ASN A 19 -15.68 -4.12 -1.47
CA ASN A 19 -14.26 -3.88 -1.28
C ASN A 19 -14.02 -2.76 -0.25
N LYS A 20 -12.84 -2.76 0.37
CA LYS A 20 -12.35 -1.70 1.25
C LYS A 20 -11.20 -0.98 0.55
N ILE A 21 -11.38 0.31 0.26
CA ILE A 21 -10.42 1.11 -0.49
C ILE A 21 -9.82 2.19 0.39
N ILE A 22 -8.52 2.43 0.25
CA ILE A 22 -7.80 3.55 0.83
C ILE A 22 -7.38 4.47 -0.32
N TYR A 23 -7.70 5.76 -0.22
CA TYR A 23 -7.23 6.76 -1.17
C TYR A 23 -6.02 7.48 -0.58
N GLY A 24 -4.97 7.64 -1.37
CA GLY A 24 -3.73 8.31 -0.97
C GLY A 24 -3.32 9.38 -1.96
N ILE A 25 -2.93 10.55 -1.44
CA ILE A 25 -2.26 11.59 -2.22
C ILE A 25 -0.77 11.29 -2.25
N MET A 26 -0.22 11.27 -3.45
CA MET A 26 1.20 11.19 -3.72
C MET A 26 1.69 12.44 -4.43
N THR A 27 2.86 12.94 -4.04
CA THR A 27 3.52 14.06 -4.71
C THR A 27 4.87 13.66 -5.29
N THR A 28 5.28 14.33 -6.36
CA THR A 28 6.66 14.27 -6.83
C THR A 28 7.60 14.95 -5.82
N PRO A 29 8.89 14.55 -5.77
CA PRO A 29 9.90 15.26 -4.98
C PRO A 29 10.02 16.74 -5.34
N GLU A 30 10.58 17.54 -4.42
CA GLU A 30 10.74 18.99 -4.63
C GLU A 30 11.69 19.35 -5.78
N ASN A 31 12.71 18.51 -6.01
CA ASN A 31 13.68 18.66 -7.09
C ASN A 31 13.20 18.10 -8.45
N ALA A 32 11.91 17.77 -8.57
CA ALA A 32 11.29 17.28 -9.80
C ALA A 32 10.15 18.21 -10.25
N ILE A 33 9.58 17.95 -11.43
CA ILE A 33 8.38 18.66 -11.92
C ILE A 33 7.28 18.52 -10.87
N GLY A 34 6.74 19.66 -10.40
CA GLY A 34 5.69 19.69 -9.39
C GLY A 34 4.44 18.96 -9.85
N GLY A 35 4.09 17.90 -9.12
CA GLY A 35 2.97 17.03 -9.46
C GLY A 35 2.35 16.38 -8.24
N SER A 36 1.04 16.16 -8.31
CA SER A 36 0.24 15.40 -7.36
C SER A 36 -0.58 14.35 -8.09
N ALA A 37 -0.78 13.21 -7.46
CA ALA A 37 -1.65 12.15 -7.92
C ALA A 37 -2.49 11.63 -6.75
N VAL A 38 -3.74 11.27 -7.02
CA VAL A 38 -4.57 10.50 -6.08
C VAL A 38 -4.63 9.08 -6.61
N CYS A 39 -4.17 8.12 -5.81
CA CYS A 39 -4.34 6.71 -6.11
C CYS A 39 -5.28 6.07 -5.10
N ALA A 40 -5.98 5.03 -5.55
CA ALA A 40 -6.78 4.14 -4.72
C ALA A 40 -6.04 2.82 -4.57
N PHE A 41 -6.08 2.22 -3.39
CA PHE A 41 -5.48 0.92 -3.09
C PHE A 41 -6.52 0.07 -2.37
N SER A 42 -6.69 -1.18 -2.80
CA SER A 42 -7.56 -2.09 -2.06
C SER A 42 -6.84 -2.62 -0.83
N VAL A 43 -7.57 -2.77 0.28
CA VAL A 43 -7.02 -3.39 1.49
C VAL A 43 -6.64 -4.85 1.22
N GLN A 44 -7.33 -5.52 0.31
CA GLN A 44 -6.98 -6.88 -0.11
C GLN A 44 -5.59 -6.93 -0.75
N ASP A 45 -5.31 -6.09 -1.75
CA ASP A 45 -4.00 -6.04 -2.42
C ASP A 45 -2.87 -5.69 -1.44
N ILE A 46 -3.16 -4.85 -0.44
CA ILE A 46 -2.22 -4.53 0.65
C ILE A 46 -1.90 -5.79 1.45
N MET A 47 -2.90 -6.57 1.85
CA MET A 47 -2.70 -7.81 2.61
C MET A 47 -1.98 -8.87 1.77
N GLU A 48 -2.29 -8.99 0.48
CA GLU A 48 -1.61 -9.90 -0.43
C GLU A 48 -0.11 -9.55 -0.56
N ALA A 49 0.25 -8.27 -0.60
CA ALA A 49 1.64 -7.84 -0.57
C ALA A 49 2.35 -8.26 0.73
N PHE A 50 1.69 -8.16 1.89
CA PHE A 50 2.24 -8.59 3.19
C PHE A 50 2.37 -10.12 3.34
N GLU A 51 1.51 -10.91 2.69
CA GLU A 51 1.67 -12.37 2.59
C GLU A 51 2.69 -12.78 1.51
N GLY A 52 3.15 -11.85 0.68
CA GLY A 52 4.13 -12.06 -0.37
C GLY A 52 5.58 -12.27 0.10
N PRO A 53 6.55 -12.35 -0.81
CA PRO A 53 7.94 -12.55 -0.42
C PRO A 53 8.55 -11.33 0.28
N PHE A 54 9.51 -11.55 1.17
CA PHE A 54 10.33 -10.48 1.73
C PHE A 54 11.42 -10.06 0.73
N LYS A 55 11.86 -8.80 0.78
CA LYS A 55 12.99 -8.26 0.04
C LYS A 55 14.13 -7.97 1.00
N ALA A 56 15.32 -8.43 0.68
CA ALA A 56 16.50 -8.21 1.51
C ALA A 56 17.70 -7.79 0.68
N GLN A 57 18.58 -7.02 1.33
CA GLN A 57 19.90 -6.70 0.86
C GLN A 57 20.89 -7.21 1.90
N ARG A 58 21.76 -8.15 1.52
CA ARG A 58 22.68 -8.81 2.46
C ARG A 58 23.70 -7.83 3.05
N ASP A 59 24.22 -6.94 2.22
CA ASP A 59 25.23 -5.94 2.55
C ASP A 59 25.15 -4.76 1.57
N ILE A 60 25.86 -3.67 1.85
CA ILE A 60 25.83 -2.44 1.06
C ILE A 60 26.26 -2.62 -0.42
N HIS A 61 26.95 -3.73 -0.73
CA HIS A 61 27.44 -4.05 -2.08
C HIS A 61 26.56 -5.07 -2.81
N SER A 62 25.56 -5.62 -2.13
CA SER A 62 24.65 -6.62 -2.68
C SER A 62 23.42 -5.99 -3.31
N ASN A 63 22.80 -6.68 -4.26
CA ASN A 63 21.51 -6.26 -4.81
C ASN A 63 20.38 -6.57 -3.81
N TRP A 64 19.28 -5.81 -3.93
CA TRP A 64 18.01 -6.14 -3.29
C TRP A 64 17.38 -7.31 -4.02
N LEU A 65 17.25 -8.45 -3.36
CA LEU A 65 16.69 -9.67 -3.92
C LEU A 65 15.56 -10.20 -3.04
N GLN A 66 14.72 -11.02 -3.65
CA GLN A 66 13.71 -11.79 -2.94
C GLN A 66 14.38 -12.75 -1.95
N VAL A 67 13.88 -12.79 -0.71
CA VAL A 67 14.30 -13.76 0.29
C VAL A 67 13.75 -15.14 -0.08
N PRO A 68 14.60 -16.18 -0.15
CA PRO A 68 14.15 -17.54 -0.44
C PRO A 68 13.11 -18.02 0.59
N PRO A 69 12.03 -18.72 0.17
CA PRO A 69 11.01 -19.22 1.10
C PRO A 69 11.58 -20.11 2.21
N SER A 70 12.61 -20.90 1.91
CA SER A 70 13.31 -21.76 2.88
C SER A 70 14.06 -21.01 3.97
N SER A 71 14.33 -19.71 3.77
CA SER A 71 15.00 -18.84 4.74
C SER A 71 14.01 -18.07 5.62
N VAL A 72 12.70 -18.20 5.37
CA VAL A 72 11.65 -17.57 6.19
C VAL A 72 11.34 -18.51 7.37
N PRO A 73 11.44 -18.04 8.62
CA PRO A 73 11.16 -18.89 9.78
C PRO A 73 9.65 -19.14 9.95
N GLU A 74 9.31 -20.26 10.59
CA GLU A 74 7.94 -20.56 11.00
C GLU A 74 7.70 -20.29 12.51
N PRO A 75 6.52 -19.79 12.92
CA PRO A 75 5.41 -19.36 12.06
C PRO A 75 5.79 -18.14 11.21
N ARG A 76 5.26 -18.02 9.99
CA ARG A 76 5.56 -16.87 9.11
C ARG A 76 5.48 -15.52 9.84
N PRO A 77 6.54 -14.68 9.79
CA PRO A 77 6.54 -13.41 10.51
C PRO A 77 5.55 -12.39 9.93
N GLY A 78 5.07 -11.48 10.78
CA GLY A 78 4.12 -10.41 10.41
C GLY A 78 2.67 -10.66 10.83
N LYS A 79 2.35 -11.86 11.34
CA LYS A 79 1.02 -12.20 11.87
C LYS A 79 0.89 -11.82 13.34
N CYS A 80 -0.31 -11.40 13.73
CA CYS A 80 -0.64 -11.15 15.12
C CYS A 80 -0.69 -12.47 15.90
N VAL A 81 -0.15 -12.46 17.11
CA VAL A 81 -0.20 -13.56 18.07
C VAL A 81 -0.67 -13.01 19.42
N ASP A 82 -1.22 -13.87 20.29
CA ASP A 82 -1.79 -13.45 21.57
C ASP A 82 -0.75 -12.80 22.50
N ASP A 83 0.47 -13.35 22.54
CA ASP A 83 1.58 -12.77 23.30
C ASP A 83 2.88 -12.78 22.47
N SER A 84 3.25 -11.61 21.94
CA SER A 84 4.44 -11.42 21.11
C SER A 84 5.76 -11.66 21.85
N ARG A 85 5.77 -11.67 23.19
CA ARG A 85 6.98 -11.95 24.00
C ARG A 85 7.39 -13.42 23.96
N THR A 86 6.47 -14.29 23.56
CA THR A 86 6.70 -15.73 23.46
C THR A 86 7.36 -16.13 22.14
N LEU A 87 7.48 -15.20 21.19
CA LEU A 87 8.02 -15.46 19.87
C LEU A 87 9.51 -15.85 19.91
N PRO A 88 9.94 -16.83 19.10
CA PRO A 88 11.36 -17.22 19.03
C PRO A 88 12.26 -16.05 18.63
N LYS A 89 13.45 -15.96 19.24
CA LYS A 89 14.45 -14.93 18.91
C LYS A 89 14.80 -14.87 17.43
N ALA A 90 14.86 -16.03 16.77
CA ALA A 90 15.14 -16.13 15.34
C ALA A 90 14.08 -15.37 14.50
N LEU A 91 12.81 -15.52 14.85
CA LEU A 91 11.70 -14.83 14.19
C LEU A 91 11.74 -13.32 14.43
N VAL A 92 11.98 -12.90 15.67
CA VAL A 92 12.12 -11.47 16.01
C VAL A 92 13.32 -10.85 15.29
N ASN A 93 14.44 -11.55 15.19
CA ASN A 93 15.62 -11.08 14.46
C ASN A 93 15.37 -11.00 12.96
N PHE A 94 14.64 -11.97 12.38
CA PHE A 94 14.29 -11.96 10.97
C PHE A 94 13.50 -10.71 10.59
N VAL A 95 12.43 -10.36 11.33
CA VAL A 95 11.59 -9.18 11.01
C VAL A 95 12.38 -7.87 11.13
N LYS A 96 13.31 -7.78 12.07
CA LYS A 96 14.16 -6.59 12.24
C LYS A 96 15.04 -6.32 11.02
N THR A 97 15.47 -7.38 10.33
CA THR A 97 16.36 -7.26 9.16
C THR A 97 15.63 -7.38 7.82
N ASN A 98 14.41 -7.95 7.81
CA ASN A 98 13.59 -8.17 6.62
C ASN A 98 12.20 -7.55 6.81
N ASN A 99 12.12 -6.22 6.79
CA ASN A 99 10.88 -5.46 6.98
C ASN A 99 10.27 -4.94 5.67
N LEU A 100 10.94 -5.15 4.54
CA LEU A 100 10.47 -4.75 3.22
C LEU A 100 9.90 -5.96 2.48
N MET A 101 8.75 -5.78 1.83
CA MET A 101 8.17 -6.78 0.93
C MET A 101 8.75 -6.64 -0.48
N ASP A 102 8.86 -7.74 -1.20
CA ASP A 102 9.40 -7.76 -2.56
C ASP A 102 8.41 -7.17 -3.58
N ASN A 103 7.13 -7.50 -3.40
CA ASN A 103 6.02 -7.00 -4.21
C ASN A 103 5.54 -5.63 -3.71
N SER A 104 5.31 -4.71 -4.65
CA SER A 104 4.61 -3.46 -4.38
C SER A 104 3.09 -3.65 -4.40
N VAL A 105 2.35 -2.88 -3.60
CA VAL A 105 0.90 -2.83 -3.67
C VAL A 105 0.47 -2.14 -4.97
N PRO A 106 -0.29 -2.80 -5.86
CA PRO A 106 -0.83 -2.16 -7.05
C PRO A 106 -1.90 -1.13 -6.69
N SER A 107 -1.99 -0.04 -7.46
CA SER A 107 -3.16 0.84 -7.38
C SER A 107 -4.36 0.19 -8.06
N LEU A 108 -5.57 0.53 -7.61
CA LEU A 108 -6.81 0.12 -8.25
C LEU A 108 -6.78 0.51 -9.74
N HIS A 109 -7.02 -0.46 -10.63
CA HIS A 109 -6.90 -0.32 -12.10
C HIS A 109 -5.50 0.07 -12.65
N SER A 110 -4.44 -0.11 -11.86
CA SER A 110 -3.04 0.14 -12.25
C SER A 110 -2.77 1.57 -12.75
N ARG A 111 -3.59 2.55 -12.34
CA ARG A 111 -3.42 3.96 -12.67
C ARG A 111 -3.94 4.87 -11.54
N PRO A 112 -3.49 6.14 -11.48
CA PRO A 112 -4.10 7.13 -10.58
C PRO A 112 -5.55 7.43 -10.96
N VAL A 113 -6.37 7.69 -9.95
CA VAL A 113 -7.76 8.18 -10.11
C VAL A 113 -7.76 9.63 -10.57
N PHE A 114 -6.79 10.42 -10.11
CA PHE A 114 -6.62 11.82 -10.47
C PHE A 114 -5.13 12.17 -10.55
N THR A 115 -4.76 13.04 -11.48
CA THR A 115 -3.41 13.60 -11.58
C THR A 115 -3.46 15.09 -11.82
N ARG A 116 -2.50 15.81 -11.25
CA ARG A 116 -2.33 17.24 -11.47
C ARG A 116 -0.85 17.61 -11.46
N VAL A 117 -0.38 18.11 -12.59
CA VAL A 117 0.93 18.78 -12.69
C VAL A 117 0.71 20.26 -12.45
N SER A 118 1.47 20.86 -11.53
CA SER A 118 1.37 22.28 -11.17
C SER A 118 2.69 22.76 -10.56
N LEU A 119 3.11 23.96 -10.95
CA LEU A 119 4.25 24.64 -10.35
C LEU A 119 3.87 25.41 -9.08
N TYR A 120 2.58 25.68 -8.88
CA TYR A 120 2.10 26.60 -7.84
C TYR A 120 1.59 25.91 -6.58
N TYR A 121 1.04 24.70 -6.72
CA TYR A 121 0.40 24.01 -5.61
C TYR A 121 0.55 22.49 -5.72
N ARG A 122 0.54 21.84 -4.56
CA ARG A 122 0.48 20.39 -4.40
C ARG A 122 -0.70 20.05 -3.51
N LEU A 123 -1.35 18.92 -3.77
CA LEU A 123 -2.42 18.44 -2.91
C LEU A 123 -1.86 18.09 -1.52
N SER A 124 -2.60 18.42 -0.47
CA SER A 124 -2.15 18.25 0.92
C SER A 124 -3.12 17.46 1.80
N ALA A 125 -4.41 17.43 1.44
CA ALA A 125 -5.44 16.74 2.19
C ALA A 125 -6.47 16.12 1.24
N ILE A 126 -7.13 15.06 1.69
CA ILE A 126 -8.15 14.33 0.93
C ILE A 126 -9.29 13.92 1.85
N ALA A 127 -10.51 14.03 1.34
CA ALA A 127 -11.72 13.46 1.91
C ALA A 127 -12.53 12.84 0.75
N VAL A 128 -13.29 11.79 1.05
CA VAL A 128 -14.09 11.06 0.07
C VAL A 128 -15.48 10.85 0.66
N ASP A 129 -16.50 11.21 -0.11
CA ASP A 129 -17.90 10.87 0.17
C ASP A 129 -18.26 9.62 -0.63
N PRO A 130 -18.37 8.43 0.01
CA PRO A 130 -18.43 7.18 -0.70
C PRO A 130 -19.84 6.85 -1.18
N GLN A 131 -19.93 6.23 -2.37
CA GLN A 131 -21.13 5.54 -2.85
C GLN A 131 -22.36 6.44 -3.00
N VAL A 132 -22.14 7.72 -3.32
CA VAL A 132 -23.20 8.70 -3.60
C VAL A 132 -24.02 8.22 -4.79
N LYS A 133 -25.34 8.11 -4.60
CA LYS A 133 -26.26 7.66 -5.65
C LYS A 133 -26.52 8.80 -6.65
N ALA A 134 -26.17 8.56 -7.91
CA ALA A 134 -26.48 9.47 -9.00
C ALA A 134 -27.92 9.29 -9.51
N LEU A 135 -28.38 10.23 -10.34
CA LEU A 135 -29.74 10.23 -10.90
C LEU A 135 -30.03 9.06 -11.85
N ASP A 136 -28.98 8.52 -12.47
CA ASP A 136 -29.02 7.31 -13.30
C ASP A 136 -29.16 6.02 -12.47
N GLY A 137 -29.21 6.13 -11.14
CA GLY A 137 -29.29 5.01 -10.21
C GLY A 137 -27.94 4.33 -9.95
N ASN A 138 -26.90 4.70 -10.68
CA ASN A 138 -25.55 4.20 -10.46
C ASN A 138 -24.92 4.86 -9.23
N ARG A 139 -23.97 4.15 -8.62
CA ARG A 139 -23.16 4.64 -7.49
C ARG A 139 -21.69 4.85 -7.89
N ASN A 140 -21.45 5.08 -9.18
CA ASN A 140 -20.23 4.71 -9.90
C ASN A 140 -18.90 5.08 -9.21
N TYR A 141 -18.04 4.06 -9.15
CA TYR A 141 -16.63 4.09 -9.55
C TYR A 141 -16.33 2.80 -10.34
N ASP A 142 -17.09 2.54 -11.43
CA ASP A 142 -16.75 1.57 -12.48
C ASP A 142 -16.16 2.32 -13.69
#